data_AF-A0A3D4H0P4-F1
#
_entry.id   AF-A0A3D4H0P4-F1
#
_cell.length_a   1.000
_cell.length_b   1.000
_cell.length_c   1.000
_cell.angle_alpha   90.00
_cell.angle_beta   90.00
_cell.angle_gamma   90.00
#
_symmetry.space_group_name_H-M   'P 1'
#
loop_
_entity.id
_entity.type
_entity.pdbx_description
1 polymer ?
#
loop_
_entity_poly.entity_id
_entity_poly.type
_entity_poly.pdbx_seq_one_letter_code
_entity_poly.pdbx_strand_id
1 'polypeptide(L)'
;SASAADRVVVTTSDFSSGSLASLDLGADQATVNILNIHSDADVRTYQGDVYVVNREGQDNILVLDSADLSTPLRQFSVGNGTNPHDIVFTTATRAYVSRRASTHLLIVNPATGDSLGSVDLSFSADEDGLPEMKFLTQYENRLYVTCQRLDRNAFSAPTDRSEVVVIDLETDTVLDVDNVMDGVQAIVLQAKNPFGGQVRIADRLFISCVGDFNDLTDGGIEVVNLKSNTTEGIQLSEGELGGNVGALAMVSQEVGFVVVSDASFANALKMFNLATDGLPATISGVSGGYIVSMGIVSDRLYVSDQGTFGDSNAGLLVFDITDHTLLSGPISTGLPPTHITLVIEAWQSDFNGDRVVDFSDFILFARAFGSNSGSFDPIFDIDGNGKLEFGDFVEFVKFYGYRG
;
A
#
# COMPACT_ATOMS: atom_id res chain seq x y z
N SER A 1 10.07 -26.56 1.82
CA SER A 1 8.86 -25.96 1.23
C SER A 1 9.14 -25.72 -0.25
N ALA A 2 8.17 -25.92 -1.14
CA ALA A 2 8.32 -25.42 -2.51
C ALA A 2 8.30 -23.88 -2.44
N SER A 3 9.20 -23.18 -3.13
CA SER A 3 9.18 -21.72 -3.09
C SER A 3 7.87 -21.20 -3.71
N ALA A 4 7.33 -20.13 -3.15
CA ALA A 4 6.18 -19.46 -3.76
C ALA A 4 6.67 -18.83 -5.07
N ALA A 5 6.08 -19.22 -6.20
CA ALA A 5 6.40 -18.58 -7.47
C ALA A 5 5.95 -17.11 -7.43
N ASP A 6 6.80 -16.22 -7.93
CA ASP A 6 6.50 -14.80 -8.03
C ASP A 6 5.14 -14.58 -8.72
N ARG A 7 4.26 -13.81 -8.08
CA ARG A 7 2.88 -13.64 -8.54
C ARG A 7 2.25 -12.33 -8.08
N VAL A 8 1.20 -11.96 -8.78
CA VAL A 8 0.23 -10.95 -8.35
C VAL A 8 -0.92 -11.65 -7.64
N VAL A 9 -1.28 -11.20 -6.44
CA VAL A 9 -2.52 -11.58 -5.76
C VAL A 9 -3.50 -10.42 -5.84
N VAL A 10 -4.75 -10.73 -6.14
CA VAL A 10 -5.78 -9.75 -6.50
C VAL A 10 -7.02 -9.98 -5.65
N THR A 11 -7.51 -8.93 -5.00
CA THR A 11 -8.88 -8.90 -4.50
C THR A 11 -9.80 -8.47 -5.64
N THR A 12 -10.98 -9.06 -5.72
CA THR A 12 -11.95 -8.80 -6.79
C THR A 12 -13.34 -8.59 -6.19
N SER A 13 -14.19 -7.78 -6.82
CA SER A 13 -15.50 -7.43 -6.28
C SER A 13 -16.47 -6.97 -7.36
N ASP A 14 -17.76 -7.28 -7.18
CA ASP A 14 -18.89 -6.68 -7.88
C ASP A 14 -19.70 -5.74 -6.96
N PHE A 15 -19.07 -5.28 -5.88
CA PHE A 15 -19.65 -4.50 -4.78
C PHE A 15 -20.71 -5.23 -3.94
N SER A 16 -21.04 -6.48 -4.28
CA SER A 16 -21.97 -7.33 -3.52
C SER A 16 -21.27 -8.55 -2.92
N SER A 17 -20.28 -9.08 -3.64
CA SER A 17 -19.46 -10.23 -3.30
C SER A 17 -17.99 -9.92 -3.56
N GLY A 18 -17.09 -10.64 -2.88
CA GLY A 18 -15.65 -10.51 -3.07
C GLY A 18 -14.97 -11.86 -3.23
N SER A 19 -13.88 -11.90 -4.00
CA SER A 19 -13.08 -13.11 -4.19
C SER A 19 -11.59 -12.81 -4.38
N LEU A 20 -10.75 -13.82 -4.18
CA LEU A 20 -9.33 -13.77 -4.52
C LEU A 20 -9.06 -14.40 -5.91
N ALA A 21 -8.13 -13.77 -6.61
CA ALA A 21 -7.50 -14.30 -7.82
C ALA A 21 -5.98 -14.16 -7.70
N SER A 22 -5.23 -14.92 -8.50
CA SER A 22 -3.78 -14.82 -8.58
C SER A 22 -3.27 -15.00 -10.01
N LEU A 23 -2.20 -14.30 -10.35
CA LEU A 23 -1.53 -14.38 -11.65
C LEU A 23 -0.04 -14.58 -11.42
N ASP A 24 0.49 -15.76 -11.76
CA ASP A 24 1.94 -15.98 -11.77
C ASP A 24 2.59 -15.02 -12.79
N LEU A 25 3.76 -14.46 -12.46
CA LEU A 25 4.39 -13.46 -13.32
C LEU A 25 4.70 -14.05 -14.72
N GLY A 26 4.30 -13.32 -15.77
CA GLY A 26 4.46 -13.73 -17.16
C GLY A 26 3.37 -14.66 -17.70
N ALA A 27 2.44 -15.12 -16.88
CA ALA A 27 1.29 -15.89 -17.34
C ALA A 27 0.26 -15.00 -18.08
N ASP A 28 -0.55 -15.62 -18.94
CA ASP A 28 -1.64 -14.99 -19.69
C ASP A 28 -3.03 -15.31 -19.12
N GLN A 29 -3.10 -16.16 -18.09
CA GLN A 29 -4.33 -16.56 -17.41
C GLN A 29 -4.13 -16.54 -15.89
N ALA A 30 -5.11 -15.95 -15.19
CA ALA A 30 -5.16 -15.97 -13.74
C ALA A 30 -5.87 -17.24 -13.23
N THR A 31 -5.51 -17.66 -12.02
CA THR A 31 -6.35 -18.54 -11.20
C THR A 31 -7.39 -17.66 -10.51
N VAL A 32 -8.67 -17.98 -10.67
CA VAL A 32 -9.79 -17.13 -10.22
C VAL A 32 -10.71 -17.86 -9.26
N ASN A 33 -11.54 -17.11 -8.53
CA ASN A 33 -12.49 -17.65 -7.55
C ASN A 33 -11.82 -18.55 -6.50
N ILE A 34 -10.61 -18.18 -6.06
CA ILE A 34 -9.78 -19.00 -5.18
C ILE A 34 -10.43 -19.14 -3.80
N LEU A 35 -10.86 -18.01 -3.24
CA LEU A 35 -11.48 -17.93 -1.93
C LEU A 35 -12.44 -16.73 -1.89
N ASN A 36 -13.62 -16.92 -1.32
CA ASN A 36 -14.55 -15.81 -1.09
C ASN A 36 -14.06 -14.95 0.08
N ILE A 37 -14.07 -13.65 -0.14
CA ILE A 37 -13.69 -12.63 0.85
C ILE A 37 -14.78 -11.56 0.92
N HIS A 38 -14.60 -10.55 1.76
CA HIS A 38 -15.54 -9.43 1.80
C HIS A 38 -15.53 -8.66 0.46
N SER A 39 -16.68 -8.12 0.06
CA SER A 39 -16.80 -7.34 -1.19
C SER A 39 -16.02 -6.03 -1.13
N ASP A 40 -15.74 -5.55 0.08
CA ASP A 40 -14.85 -4.42 0.32
C ASP A 40 -13.59 -4.88 1.08
N ALA A 41 -12.51 -5.07 0.33
CA ALA A 41 -11.25 -5.59 0.84
C ALA A 41 -10.04 -4.96 0.13
N ASP A 42 -8.96 -4.79 0.88
CA ASP A 42 -7.61 -4.53 0.40
C ASP A 42 -6.72 -5.77 0.71
N VAL A 43 -5.50 -5.80 0.18
CA VAL A 43 -4.57 -6.92 0.35
C VAL A 43 -3.13 -6.45 0.52
N ARG A 44 -2.42 -7.08 1.45
CA ARG A 44 -0.98 -6.88 1.72
C ARG A 44 -0.27 -8.22 1.78
N THR A 45 1.04 -8.19 1.63
CA THR A 45 1.92 -9.35 1.80
C THR A 45 2.95 -9.06 2.88
N TYR A 46 3.31 -10.10 3.62
CA TYR A 46 4.44 -10.05 4.55
C TYR A 46 4.95 -11.47 4.83
N GLN A 47 6.25 -11.69 4.68
CA GLN A 47 6.91 -12.99 4.96
C GLN A 47 6.20 -14.21 4.36
N GLY A 48 5.81 -14.14 3.09
CA GLY A 48 5.14 -15.26 2.41
C GLY A 48 3.68 -15.48 2.82
N ASP A 49 3.13 -14.69 3.74
CA ASP A 49 1.70 -14.65 4.05
C ASP A 49 1.02 -13.53 3.23
N VAL A 50 -0.24 -13.77 2.85
CA VAL A 50 -1.16 -12.79 2.27
C VAL A 50 -2.18 -12.38 3.33
N TYR A 51 -2.31 -11.08 3.55
CA TYR A 51 -3.21 -10.46 4.52
C TYR A 51 -4.30 -9.69 3.79
N VAL A 52 -5.51 -10.25 3.79
CA VAL A 52 -6.70 -9.57 3.27
C VAL A 52 -7.28 -8.70 4.38
N VAL A 53 -7.31 -7.40 4.13
CA VAL A 53 -7.88 -6.38 5.02
C VAL A 53 -9.36 -6.23 4.65
N ASN A 54 -10.24 -6.95 5.34
CA ASN A 54 -11.67 -6.83 5.11
C ASN A 54 -12.21 -5.59 5.85
N ARG A 55 -12.75 -4.66 5.08
CA ARG A 55 -13.05 -3.29 5.52
C ARG A 55 -14.45 -3.18 6.14
N GLU A 56 -15.12 -2.05 5.91
CA GLU A 56 -16.42 -1.68 6.46
C GLU A 56 -17.40 -2.87 6.57
N GLY A 57 -17.83 -3.18 7.79
CA GLY A 57 -18.84 -4.21 8.08
C GLY A 57 -18.30 -5.61 8.35
N GLN A 58 -17.05 -5.91 7.96
CA GLN A 58 -16.37 -7.17 8.26
C GLN A 58 -15.25 -6.99 9.29
N ASP A 59 -14.55 -5.84 9.23
CA ASP A 59 -13.62 -5.33 10.24
C ASP A 59 -12.63 -6.36 10.80
N ASN A 60 -11.94 -7.06 9.89
CA ASN A 60 -10.99 -8.10 10.26
C ASN A 60 -9.85 -8.25 9.26
N ILE A 61 -8.82 -8.96 9.69
CA ILE A 61 -7.73 -9.41 8.85
C ILE A 61 -7.89 -10.92 8.66
N LEU A 62 -7.90 -11.36 7.41
CA LEU A 62 -7.81 -12.76 7.01
C LEU A 62 -6.39 -13.02 6.51
N VAL A 63 -5.77 -14.10 6.99
CA VAL A 63 -4.39 -14.45 6.62
C VAL A 63 -4.34 -15.81 5.91
N LEU A 64 -3.56 -15.86 4.85
CA LEU A 64 -3.38 -17.00 3.95
C LEU A 64 -1.90 -17.24 3.71
N ASP A 65 -1.51 -18.48 3.44
CA ASP A 65 -0.19 -18.80 2.91
C ASP A 65 -0.16 -18.41 1.42
N SER A 66 0.88 -17.71 0.96
CA SER A 66 0.98 -17.32 -0.46
C SER A 66 1.08 -18.51 -1.43
N ALA A 67 1.49 -19.69 -0.94
CA ALA A 67 1.49 -20.94 -1.69
C ALA A 67 0.13 -21.65 -1.69
N ASP A 68 -0.75 -21.39 -0.70
CA ASP A 68 -2.13 -21.88 -0.66
C ASP A 68 -3.12 -20.77 -0.25
N LEU A 69 -3.59 -20.03 -1.25
CA LEU A 69 -4.57 -18.96 -1.09
C LEU A 69 -6.01 -19.47 -0.86
N SER A 70 -6.25 -20.80 -0.89
CA SER A 70 -7.59 -21.38 -0.75
C SER A 70 -7.95 -21.78 0.68
N THR A 71 -6.95 -21.87 1.57
CA THR A 71 -7.13 -22.29 2.95
C THR A 71 -6.72 -21.18 3.93
N PRO A 72 -7.66 -20.51 4.61
CA PRO A 72 -7.36 -19.58 5.70
C PRO A 72 -6.43 -20.18 6.75
N LEU A 73 -5.29 -19.52 7.00
CA LEU A 73 -4.43 -19.84 8.14
C LEU A 73 -5.08 -19.36 9.44
N ARG A 74 -5.60 -18.13 9.42
CA ARG A 74 -6.21 -17.47 10.57
C ARG A 74 -7.03 -16.25 10.13
N GLN A 75 -7.93 -15.82 11.00
CA GLN A 75 -8.68 -14.59 10.84
C GLN A 75 -8.90 -13.97 12.23
N PHE A 76 -8.73 -12.66 12.35
CA PHE A 76 -8.89 -11.95 13.61
C PHE A 76 -9.52 -10.57 13.42
N SER A 77 -10.39 -10.20 14.36
CA SER A 77 -11.05 -8.89 14.33
C SER A 77 -10.09 -7.77 14.69
N VAL A 78 -10.29 -6.59 14.11
CA VAL A 78 -9.57 -5.35 14.45
C VAL A 78 -10.47 -4.32 15.17
N GLY A 79 -11.65 -4.77 15.58
CA GLY A 79 -12.68 -3.99 16.27
C GLY A 79 -13.88 -3.75 15.36
N ASN A 80 -15.07 -4.11 15.83
CA ASN A 80 -16.31 -3.95 15.06
C ASN A 80 -16.62 -2.48 14.74
N GLY A 81 -16.96 -2.19 13.48
CA GLY A 81 -17.25 -0.85 12.98
C GLY A 81 -16.04 0.08 12.89
N THR A 82 -14.82 -0.47 12.86
CA THR A 82 -13.60 0.35 12.84
C THR A 82 -13.09 0.63 11.42
N ASN A 83 -13.60 -0.09 10.42
CA ASN A 83 -13.30 0.05 9.00
C ASN A 83 -11.78 0.10 8.74
N PRO A 84 -11.08 -1.04 8.85
CA PRO A 84 -9.65 -1.05 8.63
C PRO A 84 -9.32 -0.73 7.18
N HIS A 85 -8.24 0.01 6.94
CA HIS A 85 -7.87 0.42 5.59
C HIS A 85 -6.47 -0.05 5.16
N ASP A 86 -5.59 -0.35 6.11
CA ASP A 86 -4.22 -0.74 5.84
C ASP A 86 -3.60 -1.49 7.02
N ILE A 87 -2.55 -2.27 6.75
CA ILE A 87 -1.73 -2.95 7.75
C ILE A 87 -0.25 -2.85 7.37
N VAL A 88 0.60 -2.44 8.32
CA VAL A 88 2.05 -2.40 8.16
C VAL A 88 2.72 -3.24 9.23
N PHE A 89 3.66 -4.07 8.80
CA PHE A 89 4.35 -5.05 9.63
C PHE A 89 5.72 -4.52 10.02
N THR A 90 5.95 -4.41 11.32
CA THR A 90 7.24 -3.94 11.87
C THR A 90 8.14 -5.09 12.28
N THR A 91 7.53 -6.22 12.66
CA THR A 91 8.18 -7.52 12.93
C THR A 91 7.17 -8.64 12.64
N ALA A 92 7.61 -9.90 12.62
CA ALA A 92 6.69 -11.05 12.50
C ALA A 92 5.66 -11.19 13.64
N THR A 93 5.87 -10.47 14.74
CA THR A 93 4.96 -10.49 15.91
C THR A 93 4.35 -9.14 16.21
N ARG A 94 4.52 -8.15 15.32
CA ARG A 94 4.04 -6.79 15.52
C ARG A 94 3.66 -6.10 14.21
N ALA A 95 2.39 -5.74 14.08
CA ALA A 95 1.87 -4.95 12.99
C ALA A 95 0.92 -3.86 13.50
N TYR A 96 0.75 -2.82 12.70
CA TYR A 96 -0.14 -1.69 12.97
C TYR A 96 -1.25 -1.69 11.93
N VAL A 97 -2.50 -1.48 12.36
CA VAL A 97 -3.67 -1.48 11.48
C VAL A 97 -4.37 -0.13 11.57
N SER A 98 -4.51 0.56 10.43
CA SER A 98 -5.27 1.81 10.34
C SER A 98 -6.75 1.48 10.51
N ARG A 99 -7.47 2.32 11.27
CA ARG A 99 -8.89 2.14 11.57
C ARG A 99 -9.64 3.40 11.22
N ARG A 100 -10.14 3.49 9.99
CA ARG A 100 -10.70 4.73 9.44
C ARG A 100 -11.85 5.28 10.28
N ALA A 101 -12.63 4.43 10.95
CA ALA A 101 -13.74 4.82 11.82
C ALA A 101 -13.38 4.81 13.33
N SER A 102 -12.12 5.02 13.68
CA SER A 102 -11.63 5.12 15.06
C SER A 102 -10.60 6.23 15.21
N THR A 103 -10.46 6.78 16.41
CA THR A 103 -9.30 7.63 16.75
C THR A 103 -8.06 6.84 17.12
N HIS A 104 -8.15 5.52 17.27
CA HIS A 104 -7.05 4.71 17.77
C HIS A 104 -6.44 3.87 16.65
N LEU A 105 -5.14 3.99 16.40
CA LEU A 105 -4.39 3.03 15.57
C LEU A 105 -4.23 1.72 16.35
N LEU A 106 -4.55 0.56 15.77
CA LEU A 106 -4.44 -0.73 16.46
C LEU A 106 -3.04 -1.32 16.31
N ILE A 107 -2.51 -1.93 17.37
CA ILE A 107 -1.28 -2.74 17.34
C ILE A 107 -1.69 -4.20 17.54
N VAL A 108 -1.25 -5.09 16.65
CA VAL A 108 -1.57 -6.52 16.69
C VAL A 108 -0.33 -7.38 16.57
N ASN A 109 -0.41 -8.61 17.07
CA ASN A 109 0.50 -9.68 16.68
C ASN A 109 -0.07 -10.33 15.42
N PRO A 110 0.54 -10.15 14.23
CA PRO A 110 0.00 -10.69 12.99
C PRO A 110 0.10 -12.22 12.95
N ALA A 111 0.97 -12.88 13.72
CA ALA A 111 1.11 -14.33 13.74
C ALA A 111 -0.01 -15.04 14.55
N THR A 112 -0.53 -14.39 15.60
CA THR A 112 -1.58 -14.95 16.47
C THR A 112 -2.94 -14.28 16.32
N GLY A 113 -2.98 -13.03 15.84
CA GLY A 113 -4.15 -12.17 15.80
C GLY A 113 -4.44 -11.44 17.12
N ASP A 114 -3.55 -11.54 18.12
CA ASP A 114 -3.76 -10.88 19.41
C ASP A 114 -3.62 -9.36 19.29
N SER A 115 -4.47 -8.63 20.01
CA SER A 115 -4.30 -7.18 20.20
C SER A 115 -3.18 -6.93 21.21
N LEU A 116 -2.21 -6.10 20.83
CA LEU A 116 -1.06 -5.71 21.65
C LEU A 116 -1.24 -4.34 22.29
N GLY A 117 -2.16 -3.53 21.79
CA GLY A 117 -2.40 -2.17 22.27
C GLY A 117 -2.92 -1.26 21.16
N SER A 118 -2.85 0.04 21.40
CA SER A 118 -3.24 1.05 20.43
C SER A 118 -2.57 2.39 20.71
N VAL A 119 -2.41 3.21 19.68
CA VAL A 119 -1.96 4.60 19.78
C VAL A 119 -3.17 5.52 19.56
N ASP A 120 -3.38 6.50 20.45
CA ASP A 120 -4.47 7.47 20.31
C ASP A 120 -4.07 8.63 19.40
N LEU A 121 -4.84 8.84 18.33
CA LEU A 121 -4.70 9.89 17.33
C LEU A 121 -5.87 10.89 17.41
N SER A 122 -6.62 10.94 18.52
CA SER A 122 -7.73 11.87 18.72
C SER A 122 -7.36 13.35 18.53
N PHE A 123 -6.10 13.72 18.74
CA PHE A 123 -5.61 15.08 18.48
C PHE A 123 -5.65 15.48 16.99
N SER A 124 -5.67 14.51 16.09
CA SER A 124 -5.71 14.67 14.63
C SER A 124 -7.16 14.71 14.08
N ALA A 125 -8.16 14.42 14.94
CA ALA A 125 -9.55 14.40 14.53
C ALA A 125 -10.07 15.78 14.08
N ASP A 126 -11.03 15.80 13.17
CA ASP A 126 -11.80 16.99 12.82
C ASP A 126 -13.10 17.12 13.66
N GLU A 127 -14.05 17.95 13.21
CA GLU A 127 -15.29 18.23 13.93
C GLU A 127 -16.15 16.98 14.16
N ASP A 128 -16.06 15.96 13.30
CA ASP A 128 -16.82 14.73 13.45
C ASP A 128 -16.19 13.74 14.46
N GLY A 129 -15.01 14.07 14.97
CA GLY A 129 -14.29 13.33 16.00
C GLY A 129 -13.41 12.21 15.48
N LEU A 130 -13.17 12.13 14.16
CA LEU A 130 -12.33 11.10 13.56
C LEU A 130 -11.19 11.71 12.72
N PRO A 131 -10.03 11.04 12.65
CA PRO A 131 -8.91 11.46 11.79
C PRO A 131 -8.94 10.79 10.40
N GLU A 132 -9.80 9.79 10.18
CA GLU A 132 -9.84 8.96 8.96
C GLU A 132 -8.45 8.42 8.58
N MET A 133 -7.82 7.67 9.49
CA MET A 133 -6.57 6.96 9.20
C MET A 133 -6.76 6.07 7.98
N LYS A 134 -5.96 6.28 6.94
CA LYS A 134 -6.07 5.56 5.68
C LYS A 134 -4.86 4.67 5.44
N PHE A 135 -3.73 5.27 5.07
CA PHE A 135 -2.53 4.54 4.70
C PHE A 135 -1.48 4.56 5.81
N LEU A 136 -0.66 3.52 5.83
CA LEU A 136 0.46 3.37 6.74
C LEU A 136 1.77 3.23 5.95
N THR A 137 2.85 3.79 6.46
CA THR A 137 4.19 3.57 5.90
C THR A 137 5.22 3.57 7.00
N GLN A 138 6.03 2.51 7.04
CA GLN A 138 7.19 2.47 7.90
C GLN A 138 8.42 3.05 7.18
N TYR A 139 9.20 3.83 7.91
CA TYR A 139 10.55 4.24 7.52
C TYR A 139 11.43 4.30 8.76
N GLU A 140 12.49 3.48 8.78
CA GLU A 140 13.32 3.25 9.95
C GLU A 140 12.48 2.92 11.20
N ASN A 141 12.71 3.61 12.32
CA ASN A 141 11.99 3.44 13.59
C ASN A 141 10.70 4.28 13.68
N ARG A 142 10.14 4.71 12.55
CA ARG A 142 8.94 5.55 12.50
C ARG A 142 7.85 4.93 11.67
N LEU A 143 6.62 5.12 12.13
CA LEU A 143 5.41 4.84 11.37
C LEU A 143 4.71 6.14 11.02
N TYR A 144 4.40 6.30 9.74
CA TYR A 144 3.70 7.43 9.17
C TYR A 144 2.26 7.01 8.90
N VAL A 145 1.30 7.71 9.51
CA VAL A 145 -0.13 7.45 9.41
C VAL A 145 -0.77 8.60 8.66
N THR A 146 -1.24 8.33 7.45
CA THR A 146 -1.90 9.34 6.62
C THR A 146 -3.37 9.44 7.01
N CYS A 147 -3.77 10.62 7.47
CA CYS A 147 -5.11 10.95 7.97
C CYS A 147 -5.85 11.82 6.95
N GLN A 148 -7.02 11.37 6.49
CA GLN A 148 -7.78 12.14 5.51
C GLN A 148 -8.47 13.37 6.13
N ARG A 149 -8.98 13.24 7.37
CA ARG A 149 -9.82 14.25 8.06
C ARG A 149 -11.01 14.69 7.21
N LEU A 150 -11.96 13.78 7.03
CA LEU A 150 -13.16 14.00 6.21
C LEU A 150 -14.39 14.12 7.11
N ASP A 151 -15.16 15.20 6.97
CA ASP A 151 -16.36 15.38 7.78
C ASP A 151 -17.52 14.52 7.26
N ARG A 152 -17.83 13.44 7.99
CA ARG A 152 -18.93 12.53 7.64
C ARG A 152 -20.30 13.21 7.69
N ASN A 153 -20.45 14.28 8.47
CA ASN A 153 -21.69 15.06 8.55
C ASN A 153 -21.87 15.98 7.33
N ALA A 154 -20.81 16.21 6.56
CA ALA A 154 -20.80 16.95 5.29
C ALA A 154 -20.51 16.03 4.10
N PHE A 155 -21.10 14.82 4.08
CA PHE A 155 -20.93 13.84 2.99
C PHE A 155 -19.48 13.40 2.77
N SER A 156 -18.67 13.35 3.85
CA SER A 156 -17.23 13.05 3.79
C SER A 156 -16.43 14.05 2.94
N ALA A 157 -16.83 15.32 2.96
CA ALA A 157 -16.08 16.39 2.32
C ALA A 157 -14.71 16.60 3.01
N PRO A 158 -13.65 16.96 2.26
CA PRO A 158 -12.38 17.35 2.86
C PRO A 158 -12.53 18.56 3.78
N THR A 159 -11.88 18.54 4.94
CA THR A 159 -11.97 19.62 5.94
C THR A 159 -10.93 20.72 5.72
N ASP A 160 -10.37 21.31 6.79
CA ASP A 160 -9.37 22.38 6.70
C ASP A 160 -8.04 21.88 6.14
N ARG A 161 -7.64 20.63 6.43
CA ARG A 161 -6.38 20.01 6.00
C ARG A 161 -6.44 18.48 6.07
N SER A 162 -5.51 17.83 5.37
CA SER A 162 -5.11 16.45 5.66
C SER A 162 -3.68 16.45 6.22
N GLU A 163 -3.27 15.36 6.87
CA GLU A 163 -1.98 15.33 7.56
C GLU A 163 -1.41 13.91 7.68
N VAL A 164 -0.12 13.84 7.99
CA VAL A 164 0.59 12.59 8.28
C VAL A 164 1.09 12.63 9.72
N VAL A 165 0.51 11.78 10.56
CA VAL A 165 0.94 11.60 11.95
C VAL A 165 2.17 10.70 11.99
N VAL A 166 3.19 11.08 12.78
CA VAL A 166 4.42 10.30 12.94
C VAL A 166 4.40 9.63 14.30
N ILE A 167 4.67 8.33 14.35
CA ILE A 167 4.72 7.52 15.58
C ILE A 167 6.12 6.95 15.71
N ASP A 168 6.68 7.05 16.91
CA ASP A 168 7.90 6.34 17.30
C ASP A 168 7.56 4.87 17.59
N LEU A 169 8.21 3.95 16.86
CA LEU A 169 7.96 2.51 16.97
C LEU A 169 8.61 1.85 18.19
N GLU A 170 9.58 2.51 18.84
CA GLU A 170 10.20 2.01 20.06
C GLU A 170 9.27 2.23 21.27
N THR A 171 8.58 3.36 21.31
CA THR A 171 7.74 3.77 22.45
C THR A 171 6.24 3.70 22.19
N ASP A 172 5.79 3.47 20.95
CA ASP A 172 4.39 3.54 20.53
C ASP A 172 3.72 4.89 20.85
N THR A 173 4.48 5.97 20.73
CA THR A 173 3.98 7.32 21.02
C THR A 173 4.04 8.19 19.80
N VAL A 174 3.05 9.08 19.67
CA VAL A 174 3.06 10.11 18.63
C VAL A 174 4.27 11.02 18.85
N LEU A 175 5.01 11.26 17.77
CA LEU A 175 6.10 12.22 17.71
C LEU A 175 5.54 13.59 17.33
N ASP A 176 5.87 14.61 18.11
CA ASP A 176 5.66 15.99 17.72
C ASP A 176 6.70 16.40 16.67
N VAL A 177 6.25 16.72 15.45
CA VAL A 177 7.13 17.11 14.34
C VAL A 177 7.48 18.60 14.33
N ASP A 178 6.84 19.42 15.18
CA ASP A 178 7.15 20.84 15.32
C ASP A 178 7.29 21.25 16.80
N ASN A 179 8.52 21.16 17.31
CA ASN A 179 8.83 21.47 18.71
C ASN A 179 8.72 22.96 19.10
N VAL A 180 8.29 23.83 18.18
CA VAL A 180 8.08 25.25 18.44
C VAL A 180 6.63 25.54 18.83
N MET A 181 5.68 24.78 18.28
CA MET A 181 4.26 24.96 18.59
C MET A 181 3.88 24.20 19.88
N ASP A 182 2.91 24.74 20.61
CA ASP A 182 2.41 24.05 21.81
C ASP A 182 1.51 22.87 21.38
N GLY A 183 1.78 21.68 21.91
CA GLY A 183 1.00 20.47 21.66
C GLY A 183 1.77 19.44 20.83
N VAL A 184 1.05 18.48 20.24
CA VAL A 184 1.63 17.52 19.30
C VAL A 184 1.23 17.96 17.89
N GLN A 185 2.21 18.09 17.00
CA GLN A 185 1.96 18.42 15.60
C GLN A 185 2.24 17.23 14.69
N ALA A 186 1.39 17.11 13.67
CA ALA A 186 1.57 16.21 12.54
C ALA A 186 2.19 16.96 11.34
N ILE A 187 2.60 16.24 10.30
CA ILE A 187 3.02 16.85 9.03
C ILE A 187 1.77 17.26 8.27
N VAL A 188 1.50 18.56 8.19
CA VAL A 188 0.34 19.08 7.44
C VAL A 188 0.61 19.01 5.94
N LEU A 189 -0.32 18.41 5.19
CA LEU A 189 -0.27 18.34 3.73
C LEU A 189 -0.84 19.63 3.11
N GLN A 190 -0.35 19.98 1.92
CA GLN A 190 -0.87 21.10 1.12
C GLN A 190 -2.17 20.71 0.39
N ALA A 191 -2.22 19.50 -0.17
CA ALA A 191 -3.42 18.92 -0.75
C ALA A 191 -4.23 18.15 0.32
N LYS A 192 -5.49 17.88 0.02
CA LYS A 192 -6.41 17.19 0.92
C LYS A 192 -6.84 15.85 0.38
N ASN A 193 -7.48 15.06 1.24
CA ASN A 193 -8.08 13.78 0.89
C ASN A 193 -7.09 12.83 0.19
N PRO A 194 -6.02 12.39 0.89
CA PRO A 194 -5.12 11.35 0.42
C PRO A 194 -5.93 10.08 0.13
N PHE A 195 -6.25 9.85 -1.13
CA PHE A 195 -7.27 8.89 -1.54
C PHE A 195 -6.71 7.76 -2.40
N GLY A 196 -5.98 8.11 -3.45
CA GLY A 196 -5.68 7.21 -4.55
C GLY A 196 -4.60 6.16 -4.25
N GLY A 197 -3.69 6.47 -3.34
CA GLY A 197 -2.60 5.57 -2.95
C GLY A 197 -1.42 6.36 -2.38
N GLN A 198 -0.48 5.65 -1.75
CA GLN A 198 0.82 6.21 -1.41
C GLN A 198 1.94 5.21 -1.65
N VAL A 199 3.11 5.70 -2.05
CA VAL A 199 4.28 4.87 -2.36
C VAL A 199 5.51 5.51 -1.75
N ARG A 200 6.29 4.73 -0.99
CA ARG A 200 7.60 5.16 -0.49
C ARG A 200 8.69 4.70 -1.47
N ILE A 201 9.61 5.60 -1.81
CA ILE A 201 10.88 5.25 -2.47
C ILE A 201 12.01 5.91 -1.67
N ALA A 202 12.84 5.07 -1.03
CA ALA A 202 13.83 5.48 -0.04
C ALA A 202 13.22 6.38 1.07
N ASP A 203 13.62 7.63 1.16
CA ASP A 203 13.20 8.61 2.17
C ASP A 203 12.07 9.56 1.71
N ARG A 204 11.49 9.33 0.53
CA ARG A 204 10.37 10.12 -0.01
C ARG A 204 9.10 9.29 -0.03
N LEU A 205 8.02 9.84 0.50
CA LEU A 205 6.67 9.29 0.44
C LEU A 205 5.83 10.12 -0.53
N PHE A 206 5.41 9.50 -1.62
CA PHE A 206 4.53 10.09 -2.63
C PHE A 206 3.08 9.75 -2.30
N ILE A 207 2.22 10.76 -2.24
CA ILE A 207 0.84 10.62 -1.79
C ILE A 207 -0.09 11.21 -2.86
N SER A 208 -1.04 10.41 -3.31
CA SER A 208 -2.10 10.85 -4.23
C SER A 208 -3.26 11.46 -3.44
N CYS A 209 -3.37 12.78 -3.48
CA CYS A 209 -4.36 13.58 -2.77
C CYS A 209 -5.38 14.12 -3.77
N VAL A 210 -6.62 13.65 -3.68
CA VAL A 210 -7.67 13.94 -4.69
C VAL A 210 -8.48 15.21 -4.40
N GLY A 211 -8.30 15.82 -3.22
CA GLY A 211 -9.13 16.95 -2.83
C GLY A 211 -10.64 16.64 -2.86
N ASP A 212 -11.43 17.52 -3.46
CA ASP A 212 -12.85 17.32 -3.75
C ASP A 212 -13.02 16.66 -5.13
N PHE A 213 -13.71 15.52 -5.19
CA PHE A 213 -13.95 14.81 -6.44
C PHE A 213 -14.66 15.64 -7.54
N ASN A 214 -15.27 16.77 -7.22
CA ASN A 214 -15.92 17.67 -8.18
C ASN A 214 -15.02 18.84 -8.62
N ASP A 215 -13.87 19.05 -7.98
CA ASP A 215 -12.88 20.06 -8.35
C ASP A 215 -11.62 19.40 -8.88
N LEU A 216 -11.42 19.45 -10.20
CA LEU A 216 -10.28 18.81 -10.88
C LEU A 216 -8.96 19.59 -10.71
N THR A 217 -8.85 20.44 -9.71
CA THR A 217 -7.72 21.38 -9.56
C THR A 217 -7.23 21.55 -8.12
N ASP A 218 -7.84 20.90 -7.14
CA ASP A 218 -7.52 21.09 -5.72
C ASP A 218 -6.69 19.94 -5.11
N GLY A 219 -6.35 18.93 -5.92
CA GLY A 219 -5.46 17.83 -5.56
C GLY A 219 -4.14 17.77 -6.36
N GLY A 220 -3.46 16.64 -6.20
CA GLY A 220 -2.22 16.32 -6.90
C GLY A 220 -1.39 15.25 -6.19
N ILE A 221 -0.19 15.02 -6.71
CA ILE A 221 0.82 14.19 -6.08
C ILE A 221 1.66 15.06 -5.16
N GLU A 222 1.48 14.88 -3.85
CA GLU A 222 2.27 15.54 -2.81
C GLU A 222 3.38 14.61 -2.30
N VAL A 223 4.52 15.20 -1.95
CA VAL A 223 5.67 14.43 -1.43
C VAL A 223 6.02 14.86 -0.01
N VAL A 224 6.24 13.87 0.85
CA VAL A 224 6.75 14.07 2.21
C VAL A 224 8.18 13.51 2.29
N ASN A 225 9.10 14.32 2.81
CA ASN A 225 10.44 13.88 3.17
C ASN A 225 10.41 13.23 4.55
N LEU A 226 10.64 11.92 4.59
CA LEU A 226 10.56 11.11 5.81
C LEU A 226 11.76 11.33 6.74
N LYS A 227 12.91 11.75 6.19
CA LYS A 227 14.09 12.03 7.00
C LYS A 227 13.94 13.32 7.81
N SER A 228 13.42 14.38 7.19
CA SER A 228 13.18 15.66 7.87
C SER A 228 11.79 15.80 8.49
N ASN A 229 10.86 14.87 8.24
CA ASN A 229 9.45 14.97 8.62
C ASN A 229 8.80 16.26 8.11
N THR A 230 9.00 16.59 6.84
CA THR A 230 8.45 17.82 6.23
C THR A 230 7.83 17.53 4.88
N THR A 231 6.76 18.25 4.53
CA THR A 231 6.24 18.26 3.16
C THR A 231 7.21 18.96 2.21
N GLU A 232 7.40 18.38 1.03
CA GLU A 232 8.04 18.98 -0.15
C GLU A 232 6.99 19.67 -1.06
N GLY A 233 5.71 19.61 -0.67
CA GLY A 233 4.57 20.19 -1.39
C GLY A 233 4.07 19.33 -2.55
N ILE A 234 3.07 19.87 -3.25
CA ILE A 234 2.52 19.28 -4.47
C ILE A 234 3.58 19.35 -5.57
N GLN A 235 4.07 18.19 -5.99
CA GLN A 235 5.07 18.07 -7.07
C GLN A 235 4.41 18.01 -8.45
N LEU A 236 3.14 17.60 -8.51
CA LEU A 236 2.38 17.54 -9.73
C LEU A 236 0.88 17.73 -9.42
N SER A 237 0.31 18.85 -9.87
CA SER A 237 -1.09 19.19 -9.61
C SER A 237 -2.05 18.44 -10.52
N GLU A 238 -3.32 18.34 -10.11
CA GLU A 238 -4.40 17.83 -10.97
C GLU A 238 -4.58 18.66 -12.24
N GLY A 239 -4.29 19.96 -12.20
CA GLY A 239 -4.30 20.81 -13.40
C GLY A 239 -3.25 20.39 -14.43
N GLU A 240 -2.05 20.00 -13.99
CA GLU A 240 -0.98 19.47 -14.86
C GLU A 240 -1.29 18.04 -15.32
N LEU A 241 -1.92 17.26 -14.46
CA LEU A 241 -2.36 15.89 -14.74
C LEU A 241 -3.65 15.84 -15.57
N GLY A 242 -4.42 16.92 -15.64
CA GLY A 242 -5.67 17.01 -16.38
C GLY A 242 -6.87 16.29 -15.75
N GLY A 243 -6.91 16.16 -14.42
CA GLY A 243 -8.02 15.54 -13.69
C GLY A 243 -7.64 15.03 -12.30
N ASN A 244 -8.61 14.44 -11.61
CA ASN A 244 -8.49 13.94 -10.25
C ASN A 244 -7.47 12.81 -10.13
N VAL A 245 -6.56 12.87 -9.15
CA VAL A 245 -5.55 11.82 -8.96
C VAL A 245 -6.09 10.59 -8.24
N GLY A 246 -5.68 9.41 -8.72
CA GLY A 246 -6.06 8.09 -8.22
C GLY A 246 -4.86 7.22 -7.88
N ALA A 247 -4.92 5.93 -8.23
CA ALA A 247 -3.85 4.97 -7.97
C ALA A 247 -2.48 5.48 -8.44
N LEU A 248 -1.44 5.18 -7.67
CA LEU A 248 -0.07 5.63 -7.88
C LEU A 248 0.89 4.44 -7.86
N ALA A 249 1.85 4.41 -8.77
CA ALA A 249 2.95 3.46 -8.76
C ALA A 249 4.26 4.18 -9.15
N MET A 250 5.35 3.94 -8.42
CA MET A 250 6.64 4.59 -8.67
C MET A 250 7.67 3.58 -9.16
N VAL A 251 8.43 3.97 -10.19
CA VAL A 251 9.63 3.25 -10.66
C VAL A 251 10.87 3.74 -9.92
N SER A 252 10.91 5.04 -9.63
CA SER A 252 12.00 5.71 -8.90
C SER A 252 11.46 6.94 -8.17
N GLN A 253 12.33 7.76 -7.57
CA GLN A 253 11.91 9.04 -6.98
C GLN A 253 11.49 10.10 -8.02
N GLU A 254 11.70 9.83 -9.31
CA GLU A 254 11.43 10.79 -10.39
C GLU A 254 10.34 10.27 -11.34
N VAL A 255 10.36 8.97 -11.65
CA VAL A 255 9.49 8.36 -12.66
C VAL A 255 8.41 7.52 -12.00
N GLY A 256 7.16 7.74 -12.41
CA GLY A 256 6.02 6.98 -11.92
C GLY A 256 4.83 7.00 -12.88
N PHE A 257 3.79 6.29 -12.47
CA PHE A 257 2.51 6.16 -13.14
C PHE A 257 1.39 6.55 -12.19
N VAL A 258 0.39 7.24 -12.72
CA VAL A 258 -0.77 7.70 -11.96
C VAL A 258 -2.03 7.51 -12.77
N VAL A 259 -3.09 7.11 -12.09
CA VAL A 259 -4.45 7.12 -12.65
C VAL A 259 -5.03 8.51 -12.47
N VAL A 260 -5.64 9.03 -13.53
CA VAL A 260 -6.32 10.33 -13.53
C VAL A 260 -7.76 10.15 -13.95
N SER A 261 -8.70 10.69 -13.18
CA SER A 261 -10.13 10.64 -13.49
C SER A 261 -10.63 12.00 -14.00
N ASP A 262 -11.38 12.01 -15.10
CA ASP A 262 -11.96 13.24 -15.63
C ASP A 262 -13.33 13.58 -14.97
N ALA A 263 -13.97 14.68 -15.41
CA ALA A 263 -15.26 15.12 -14.89
C ALA A 263 -16.41 14.11 -15.11
N SER A 264 -16.23 13.11 -15.97
CA SER A 264 -17.17 12.01 -16.20
C SER A 264 -16.81 10.74 -15.44
N PHE A 265 -15.79 10.81 -14.57
CA PHE A 265 -15.17 9.69 -13.86
C PHE A 265 -14.52 8.64 -14.78
N ALA A 266 -14.20 9.02 -16.03
CA ALA A 266 -13.43 8.15 -16.91
C ALA A 266 -11.95 8.20 -16.51
N ASN A 267 -11.35 7.03 -16.28
CA ASN A 267 -9.96 6.96 -15.86
C ASN A 267 -9.01 6.85 -17.05
N ALA A 268 -7.91 7.60 -16.98
CA ALA A 268 -6.75 7.48 -17.84
C ALA A 268 -5.54 7.02 -17.02
N LEU A 269 -4.67 6.24 -17.65
CA LEU A 269 -3.35 5.94 -17.09
C LEU A 269 -2.34 6.94 -17.66
N LYS A 270 -1.52 7.54 -16.79
CA LYS A 270 -0.47 8.49 -17.19
C LYS A 270 0.88 8.09 -16.61
N MET A 271 1.94 8.31 -17.39
CA MET A 271 3.32 8.31 -16.90
C MET A 271 3.77 9.76 -16.68
N PHE A 272 4.57 9.98 -15.64
CA PHE A 272 5.21 11.26 -15.36
C PHE A 272 6.69 11.08 -15.02
N ASN A 273 7.46 12.15 -15.21
CA ASN A 273 8.85 12.26 -14.77
C ASN A 273 9.08 13.64 -14.12
N LEU A 274 9.28 13.65 -12.81
CA LEU A 274 9.45 14.85 -11.99
C LEU A 274 10.78 15.59 -12.25
N ALA A 275 11.75 14.96 -12.91
CA ALA A 275 13.02 15.61 -13.26
C ALA A 275 12.93 16.42 -14.56
N THR A 276 11.80 16.37 -15.27
CA THR A 276 11.60 17.06 -16.55
C THR A 276 10.37 17.94 -16.51
N ASP A 277 10.43 19.11 -17.14
CA ASP A 277 9.28 20.02 -17.29
C ASP A 277 8.20 19.51 -18.28
N GLY A 278 8.24 18.22 -18.63
CA GLY A 278 7.31 17.61 -19.57
C GLY A 278 5.96 17.32 -18.92
N LEU A 279 4.87 17.64 -19.61
CA LEU A 279 3.54 17.22 -19.15
C LEU A 279 3.44 15.68 -19.10
N PRO A 280 2.69 15.13 -18.14
CA PRO A 280 2.44 13.70 -18.04
C PRO A 280 1.87 13.13 -19.35
N ALA A 281 2.41 11.99 -19.78
CA ALA A 281 2.02 11.33 -21.02
C ALA A 281 0.91 10.30 -20.75
N THR A 282 -0.19 10.39 -21.50
CA THR A 282 -1.27 9.38 -21.44
C THR A 282 -0.85 8.08 -22.09
N ILE A 283 -1.12 6.97 -21.41
CA ILE A 283 -0.89 5.60 -21.89
C ILE A 283 -2.23 5.04 -22.38
N SER A 284 -2.24 4.50 -23.60
CA SER A 284 -3.41 3.86 -24.19
C SER A 284 -3.52 2.39 -23.80
N GLY A 285 -4.73 1.84 -23.82
CA GLY A 285 -4.98 0.41 -23.57
C GLY A 285 -5.83 0.12 -22.33
N VAL A 286 -6.03 1.12 -21.46
CA VAL A 286 -7.04 1.04 -20.38
C VAL A 286 -8.46 1.23 -20.94
N SER A 287 -9.45 0.69 -20.24
CA SER A 287 -10.85 0.68 -20.68
C SER A 287 -11.56 2.03 -20.52
N GLY A 288 -11.01 2.93 -19.70
CA GLY A 288 -11.70 4.13 -19.19
C GLY A 288 -12.50 3.87 -17.91
N GLY A 289 -12.59 2.60 -17.49
CA GLY A 289 -13.24 2.13 -16.27
C GLY A 289 -12.47 2.44 -15.00
N TYR A 290 -13.07 2.14 -13.85
CA TYR A 290 -12.43 2.42 -12.57
C TYR A 290 -11.15 1.58 -12.39
N ILE A 291 -10.06 2.24 -12.00
CA ILE A 291 -8.75 1.64 -11.72
C ILE A 291 -8.41 1.98 -10.29
N VAL A 292 -8.36 0.97 -9.44
CA VAL A 292 -8.24 1.14 -7.98
C VAL A 292 -6.79 1.00 -7.52
N SER A 293 -6.02 0.09 -8.12
CA SER A 293 -4.68 -0.27 -7.68
C SER A 293 -3.75 -0.53 -8.85
N MET A 294 -2.47 -0.29 -8.60
CA MET A 294 -1.38 -0.57 -9.53
C MET A 294 -0.18 -1.14 -8.77
N GLY A 295 0.66 -1.89 -9.46
CA GLY A 295 1.83 -2.54 -8.88
C GLY A 295 2.90 -2.76 -9.93
N ILE A 296 4.14 -2.50 -9.56
CA ILE A 296 5.29 -2.64 -10.46
C ILE A 296 6.18 -3.76 -9.93
N VAL A 297 6.56 -4.66 -10.84
CA VAL A 297 7.63 -5.63 -10.62
C VAL A 297 8.43 -5.80 -11.91
N SER A 298 9.75 -5.74 -11.79
CA SER A 298 10.68 -5.77 -12.92
C SER A 298 10.34 -4.70 -13.96
N ASP A 299 10.12 -5.08 -15.21
CA ASP A 299 9.77 -4.21 -16.33
C ASP A 299 8.25 -4.05 -16.53
N ARG A 300 7.43 -4.49 -15.57
CA ARG A 300 5.98 -4.62 -15.74
C ARG A 300 5.19 -3.80 -14.74
N LEU A 301 4.21 -3.06 -15.26
CA LEU A 301 3.15 -2.42 -14.50
C LEU A 301 1.87 -3.25 -14.64
N TYR A 302 1.35 -3.72 -13.51
CA TYR A 302 0.06 -4.38 -13.37
C TYR A 302 -1.00 -3.37 -12.94
N VAL A 303 -2.14 -3.37 -13.63
CA VAL A 303 -3.21 -2.40 -13.44
C VAL A 303 -4.54 -3.13 -13.24
N SER A 304 -5.26 -2.83 -12.17
CA SER A 304 -6.58 -3.41 -11.87
C SER A 304 -7.69 -2.63 -12.58
N ASP A 305 -8.01 -2.98 -13.83
CA ASP A 305 -9.04 -2.30 -14.62
C ASP A 305 -10.41 -2.98 -14.42
N GLN A 306 -11.39 -2.26 -13.90
CA GLN A 306 -12.73 -2.79 -13.65
C GLN A 306 -13.65 -2.82 -14.89
N GLY A 307 -13.18 -2.34 -16.04
CA GLY A 307 -14.04 -2.11 -17.18
C GLY A 307 -15.01 -0.95 -16.92
N THR A 308 -15.79 -0.61 -17.94
CA THR A 308 -16.82 0.44 -17.82
C THR A 308 -18.17 -0.19 -17.49
N PHE A 309 -19.12 0.58 -16.94
CA PHE A 309 -20.49 0.08 -16.71
C PHE A 309 -21.17 -0.52 -17.95
N GLY A 310 -20.75 -0.11 -19.16
CA GLY A 310 -21.28 -0.60 -20.44
C GLY A 310 -20.47 -1.70 -21.11
N ASP A 311 -19.28 -2.04 -20.59
CA ASP A 311 -18.39 -3.05 -21.16
C ASP A 311 -17.79 -3.93 -20.06
N SER A 312 -18.03 -5.23 -20.15
CA SER A 312 -17.54 -6.23 -19.20
C SER A 312 -16.05 -6.60 -19.39
N ASN A 313 -15.28 -5.83 -20.17
CA ASN A 313 -13.83 -6.01 -20.35
C ASN A 313 -13.01 -5.60 -19.11
N ALA A 314 -13.38 -6.13 -17.95
CA ALA A 314 -12.65 -6.00 -16.70
C ALA A 314 -11.53 -7.05 -16.60
N GLY A 315 -10.41 -6.70 -15.97
CA GLY A 315 -9.32 -7.62 -15.70
C GLY A 315 -8.01 -6.92 -15.37
N LEU A 316 -6.96 -7.71 -15.19
CA LEU A 316 -5.61 -7.17 -15.08
C LEU A 316 -5.08 -6.78 -16.45
N LEU A 317 -4.56 -5.56 -16.56
CA LEU A 317 -3.74 -5.13 -17.68
C LEU A 317 -2.27 -5.14 -17.28
N VAL A 318 -1.40 -5.55 -18.20
CA VAL A 318 0.04 -5.61 -17.99
C VAL A 318 0.72 -4.73 -19.03
N PHE A 319 1.44 -3.70 -18.59
CA PHE A 319 2.17 -2.78 -19.44
C PHE A 319 3.67 -2.94 -19.25
N ASP A 320 4.43 -2.68 -20.31
CA ASP A 320 5.88 -2.47 -20.24
C ASP A 320 6.16 -1.07 -19.68
N ILE A 321 7.01 -0.95 -18.66
CA ILE A 321 7.30 0.37 -18.06
C ILE A 321 8.32 1.21 -18.83
N THR A 322 9.01 0.62 -19.81
CA THR A 322 10.05 1.29 -20.60
C THR A 322 9.47 1.94 -21.85
N ASP A 323 8.68 1.19 -22.62
CA ASP A 323 8.04 1.69 -23.85
C ASP A 323 6.55 2.01 -23.69
N HIS A 324 5.98 1.74 -22.52
CA HIS A 324 4.59 2.02 -22.15
C HIS A 324 3.55 1.29 -23.01
N THR A 325 3.91 0.18 -23.62
CA THR A 325 2.99 -0.63 -24.43
C THR A 325 2.20 -1.62 -23.58
N LEU A 326 0.94 -1.87 -23.98
CA LEU A 326 0.13 -2.94 -23.39
C LEU A 326 0.68 -4.30 -23.86
N LEU A 327 1.21 -5.08 -22.92
CA LEU A 327 1.79 -6.40 -23.17
C LEU A 327 0.73 -7.50 -23.13
N SER A 328 -0.23 -7.40 -22.20
CA SER A 328 -1.27 -8.41 -21.99
C SER A 328 -2.51 -7.82 -21.32
N GLY A 329 -3.64 -8.49 -21.53
CA GLY A 329 -4.91 -8.22 -20.88
C GLY A 329 -5.99 -7.60 -21.78
N PRO A 330 -7.21 -7.41 -21.24
CA PRO A 330 -7.60 -7.70 -19.85
C PRO A 330 -7.57 -9.20 -19.52
N ILE A 331 -6.75 -9.57 -18.53
CA ILE A 331 -6.69 -10.94 -18.01
C ILE A 331 -7.81 -11.08 -16.99
N SER A 332 -8.76 -11.98 -17.25
CA SER A 332 -9.92 -12.16 -16.39
C SER A 332 -9.50 -12.60 -14.99
N THR A 333 -10.01 -11.90 -13.97
CA THR A 333 -9.85 -12.21 -12.55
C THR A 333 -11.10 -12.85 -11.93
N GLY A 334 -12.07 -13.24 -12.76
CA GLY A 334 -13.41 -13.62 -12.30
C GLY A 334 -14.29 -12.38 -12.13
N LEU A 335 -14.31 -11.80 -10.93
CA LEU A 335 -14.94 -10.50 -10.68
C LEU A 335 -13.98 -9.36 -11.07
N PRO A 336 -14.48 -8.12 -11.26
CA PRO A 336 -13.64 -6.94 -11.49
C PRO A 336 -12.55 -6.80 -10.41
N PRO A 337 -11.29 -6.54 -10.78
CA PRO A 337 -10.20 -6.42 -9.83
C PRO A 337 -10.30 -5.11 -9.02
N THR A 338 -9.99 -5.17 -7.74
CA THR A 338 -9.91 -4.00 -6.84
C THR A 338 -8.46 -3.75 -6.46
N HIS A 339 -7.91 -4.43 -5.47
CA HIS A 339 -6.54 -4.21 -5.02
C HIS A 339 -5.62 -5.33 -5.50
N ILE A 340 -4.35 -4.98 -5.69
CA ILE A 340 -3.31 -5.95 -6.02
C ILE A 340 -2.17 -5.86 -5.02
N THR A 341 -1.56 -7.00 -4.75
CA THR A 341 -0.29 -7.08 -4.03
C THR A 341 0.63 -8.06 -4.76
N LEU A 342 1.93 -7.90 -4.53
CA LEU A 342 2.96 -8.69 -5.17
C LEU A 342 3.55 -9.63 -4.12
N VAL A 343 3.60 -10.91 -4.47
CA VAL A 343 4.33 -11.94 -3.73
C VAL A 343 5.58 -12.21 -4.54
N ILE A 344 6.71 -11.68 -4.08
CA ILE A 344 8.02 -11.81 -4.74
C ILE A 344 8.98 -12.47 -3.76
N GLU A 345 9.55 -13.61 -4.16
CA GLU A 345 10.42 -14.41 -3.29
C GLU A 345 11.64 -13.59 -2.85
N ALA A 346 12.22 -12.81 -3.77
CA ALA A 346 13.39 -11.99 -3.49
C ALA A 346 13.16 -10.92 -2.41
N TRP A 347 11.92 -10.42 -2.26
CA TRP A 347 11.61 -9.36 -1.30
C TRP A 347 11.68 -9.81 0.16
N GLN A 348 11.74 -11.12 0.44
CA GLN A 348 12.03 -11.60 1.80
C GLN A 348 13.44 -11.20 2.28
N SER A 349 14.33 -10.83 1.35
CA SER A 349 15.71 -10.38 1.63
C SER A 349 15.89 -8.86 1.48
N ASP A 350 14.84 -8.13 1.10
CA ASP A 350 14.82 -6.67 1.07
C ASP A 350 14.31 -6.16 2.42
N PHE A 351 15.24 -5.90 3.34
CA PHE A 351 14.94 -5.55 4.72
C PHE A 351 14.66 -4.05 4.90
N ASN A 352 15.05 -3.22 3.93
CA ASN A 352 14.81 -1.78 3.98
C ASN A 352 13.58 -1.35 3.15
N GLY A 353 13.00 -2.28 2.38
CA GLY A 353 11.80 -2.11 1.55
C GLY A 353 11.99 -1.20 0.33
N ASP A 354 13.20 -1.07 -0.20
CA ASP A 354 13.51 -0.25 -1.38
C ASP A 354 13.41 -1.01 -2.72
N ARG A 355 12.99 -2.28 -2.66
CA ARG A 355 12.83 -3.25 -3.76
C ARG A 355 14.14 -3.69 -4.40
N VAL A 356 15.27 -3.41 -3.76
CA VAL A 356 16.59 -3.90 -4.15
C VAL A 356 17.13 -4.75 -3.00
N VAL A 357 17.80 -5.86 -3.31
CA VAL A 357 18.52 -6.64 -2.30
C VAL A 357 20.00 -6.33 -2.44
N ASP A 358 20.55 -5.47 -1.59
CA ASP A 358 21.94 -5.01 -1.71
C ASP A 358 22.73 -4.93 -0.39
N PHE A 359 23.81 -4.15 -0.40
CA PHE A 359 24.69 -4.01 0.75
C PHE A 359 23.97 -3.37 1.96
N SER A 360 22.97 -2.53 1.72
CA SER A 360 22.17 -1.90 2.76
C SER A 360 21.39 -2.96 3.55
N ASP A 361 20.78 -3.92 2.87
CA ASP A 361 20.11 -5.07 3.48
C ASP A 361 21.09 -5.98 4.21
N PHE A 362 22.26 -6.20 3.62
CA PHE A 362 23.32 -6.96 4.29
C PHE A 362 23.74 -6.32 5.62
N ILE A 363 23.82 -4.99 5.71
CA ILE A 363 24.14 -4.29 6.96
C ILE A 363 23.03 -4.49 8.00
N LEU A 364 21.75 -4.48 7.60
CA LEU A 364 20.62 -4.76 8.51
C LEU A 364 20.70 -6.20 9.03
N PHE A 365 20.89 -7.17 8.14
CA PHE A 365 21.07 -8.58 8.47
C PHE A 365 22.27 -8.81 9.41
N ALA A 366 23.43 -8.25 9.07
CA ALA A 366 24.67 -8.45 9.82
C ALA A 366 24.63 -7.87 11.24
N ARG A 367 23.82 -6.85 11.49
CA ARG A 367 23.60 -6.31 12.85
C ARG A 367 22.84 -7.29 13.75
N ALA A 368 21.97 -8.11 13.17
CA ALA A 368 21.23 -9.12 13.89
C ALA A 368 22.00 -10.46 13.98
N PHE A 369 22.92 -10.73 13.04
CA PHE A 369 23.57 -12.03 12.85
C PHE A 369 24.31 -12.57 14.10
N GLY A 370 24.09 -13.85 14.43
CA GLY A 370 24.71 -14.52 15.58
C GLY A 370 24.02 -14.25 16.92
N SER A 371 22.84 -13.63 16.90
CA SER A 371 21.94 -13.53 18.05
C SER A 371 21.25 -14.87 18.34
N ASN A 372 20.89 -15.13 19.60
CA ASN A 372 20.21 -16.37 19.98
C ASN A 372 18.71 -16.30 19.62
N SER A 373 18.06 -17.47 19.50
CA SER A 373 16.61 -17.59 19.24
C SER A 373 15.77 -16.65 20.11
N GLY A 374 14.97 -15.79 19.48
CA GLY A 374 14.08 -14.84 20.15
C GLY A 374 14.71 -13.50 20.55
N SER A 375 15.95 -13.22 20.16
CA SER A 375 16.61 -11.91 20.38
C SER A 375 16.79 -11.07 19.11
N PHE A 376 16.23 -11.52 17.99
CA PHE A 376 16.24 -10.83 16.71
C PHE A 376 14.82 -10.79 16.11
N ASP A 377 14.59 -9.88 15.17
CA ASP A 377 13.35 -9.84 14.40
C ASP A 377 13.28 -11.07 13.48
N PRO A 378 12.23 -11.91 13.56
CA PRO A 378 12.12 -13.10 12.72
C PRO A 378 12.18 -12.83 11.21
N ILE A 379 12.07 -11.58 10.74
CA ILE A 379 12.35 -11.24 9.33
C ILE A 379 13.75 -11.66 8.87
N PHE A 380 14.73 -11.71 9.77
CA PHE A 380 16.08 -12.14 9.42
C PHE A 380 16.23 -13.67 9.35
N ASP A 381 15.28 -14.43 9.90
CA ASP A 381 15.21 -15.90 9.82
C ASP A 381 14.47 -16.30 8.54
N ILE A 382 15.16 -16.15 7.41
CA ILE A 382 14.61 -16.34 6.06
C ILE A 382 14.21 -17.80 5.83
N ASP A 383 14.92 -18.76 6.43
CA ASP A 383 14.58 -20.18 6.28
C ASP A 383 13.50 -20.67 7.26
N GLY A 384 13.09 -19.81 8.20
CA GLY A 384 11.99 -20.02 9.13
C GLY A 384 12.26 -21.08 10.21
N ASN A 385 13.52 -21.38 10.51
CA ASN A 385 13.90 -22.42 11.48
C ASN A 385 13.92 -21.94 12.94
N GLY A 386 13.71 -20.64 13.18
CA GLY A 386 13.71 -19.98 14.48
C GLY A 386 15.09 -19.50 14.96
N LYS A 387 16.11 -19.52 14.10
CA LYS A 387 17.49 -19.10 14.43
C LYS A 387 18.07 -18.29 13.29
N LEU A 388 18.82 -17.26 13.65
CA LEU A 388 19.59 -16.47 12.69
C LEU A 388 21.02 -17.03 12.58
N GLU A 389 21.23 -17.89 11.59
CA GLU A 389 22.48 -18.63 11.38
C GLU A 389 22.96 -18.62 9.91
N PHE A 390 23.96 -19.44 9.60
CA PHE A 390 24.54 -19.46 8.25
C PHE A 390 23.52 -19.88 7.16
N GLY A 391 22.47 -20.62 7.52
CA GLY A 391 21.37 -20.96 6.61
C GLY A 391 20.71 -19.71 6.04
N ASP A 392 20.33 -18.76 6.89
CA ASP A 392 19.70 -17.50 6.49
C ASP A 392 20.61 -16.65 5.62
N PHE A 393 21.91 -16.64 5.93
CA PHE A 393 22.88 -15.94 5.09
C PHE A 393 22.94 -16.54 3.68
N VAL A 394 22.83 -17.87 3.55
CA VAL A 394 22.78 -18.53 2.24
C VAL A 394 21.50 -18.15 1.50
N GLU A 395 20.35 -18.09 2.18
CA GLU A 395 19.09 -17.63 1.57
C GLU A 395 19.16 -16.17 1.11
N PHE A 396 19.66 -15.27 1.94
CA PHE A 396 19.89 -13.86 1.60
C PHE A 396 20.74 -13.70 0.34
N VAL A 397 21.86 -14.42 0.26
CA VAL A 397 22.80 -14.30 -0.87
C VAL A 397 22.22 -14.81 -2.19
N LYS A 398 21.19 -15.68 -2.19
CA LYS A 398 20.51 -16.12 -3.42
C LYS A 398 19.92 -14.96 -4.20
N PHE A 399 19.46 -13.93 -3.48
CA PHE A 399 18.78 -12.78 -4.06
C PHE A 399 19.65 -11.52 -4.08
N TYR A 400 20.88 -11.57 -3.57
CA TYR A 400 21.77 -10.41 -3.56
C TYR A 400 22.02 -9.87 -4.99
N GLY A 401 21.72 -8.59 -5.19
CA GLY A 401 21.75 -7.91 -6.47
C GLY A 401 20.41 -7.92 -7.23
N TYR A 402 19.36 -8.53 -6.68
CA TYR A 402 18.00 -8.44 -7.21
C TYR A 402 17.55 -6.97 -7.25
N ARG A 403 16.83 -6.61 -8.32
CA ARG A 403 16.23 -5.30 -8.54
C ARG A 403 14.81 -5.52 -9.04
N GLY A 404 13.85 -5.19 -8.18
CA GLY A 404 12.42 -5.40 -8.39
C GLY A 404 11.74 -4.28 -9.15
#